data_AF-A0A2V8EC89-F1
#
_entry.id   AF-A0A2V8EC89-F1
#
_cell.length_a   1.000
_cell.length_b   1.000
_cell.length_c   1.000
_cell.angle_alpha   90.00
_cell.angle_beta   90.00
_cell.angle_gamma   90.00
#
_symmetry.space_group_name_H-M   'P 1'
#
loop_
_entity.id
_entity.type
_entity.pdbx_description
1 polymer ?
#
loop_
_entity_poly.entity_id
_entity_poly.type
_entity_poly.pdbx_seq_one_letter_code
_entity_poly.pdbx_strand_id
1 'polypeptide(L)'
;PGENNARVDGYLILKENIRMTVFQPHLHNRGKRQCMEVIYPDNHIETLNCVNWNFGWHIAYNYTEDVQPLLPKGSVLHVTTWHDNTSANKWNPDPRNWAGFGQRSSDDMAFAHVSWYPLSDEDFKQAVEERNRSRSQGHRTTGGGQ
;
A
#
# COMPACT_ATOMS: atom_id res chain seq x y z
N PRO A 1 25.82 1.72 -3.81
CA PRO A 1 25.85 1.53 -5.28
C PRO A 1 25.71 0.05 -5.61
N GLY A 2 24.99 -0.33 -6.68
CA GLY A 2 24.83 -1.73 -7.06
C GLY A 2 23.88 -2.59 -6.18
N GLU A 3 23.15 -1.98 -5.24
CA GLU A 3 22.26 -2.70 -4.32
C GLU A 3 20.95 -3.11 -5.03
N ASN A 4 20.53 -4.36 -4.87
CA ASN A 4 19.34 -4.92 -5.53
C ASN A 4 18.05 -4.69 -4.73
N ASN A 5 18.16 -4.44 -3.43
CA ASN A 5 17.01 -4.24 -2.54
C ASN A 5 17.22 -3.03 -1.63
N ALA A 6 17.51 -1.87 -2.23
CA ALA A 6 17.63 -0.62 -1.47
C ALA A 6 16.25 -0.23 -0.94
N ARG A 7 16.07 -0.38 0.38
CA ARG A 7 14.79 -0.18 1.08
C ARG A 7 14.63 1.26 1.54
N VAL A 8 13.42 1.80 1.36
CA VAL A 8 12.97 3.08 1.91
C VAL A 8 11.62 2.88 2.59
N ASP A 9 11.44 3.48 3.75
CA ASP A 9 10.25 3.38 4.58
C ASP A 9 9.58 4.74 4.75
N GLY A 10 8.25 4.77 4.66
CA GLY A 10 7.43 5.95 4.93
C GLY A 10 6.28 5.62 5.89
N TYR A 11 5.93 6.55 6.77
CA TYR A 11 4.92 6.34 7.81
C TYR A 11 3.92 7.49 7.85
N LEU A 12 2.64 7.16 8.07
CA LEU A 12 1.58 8.12 8.31
C LEU A 12 0.68 7.63 9.46
N ILE A 13 0.54 8.44 10.50
CA ILE A 13 -0.40 8.18 11.59
C ILE A 13 -1.77 8.72 11.20
N LEU A 14 -2.79 7.86 11.20
CA LEU A 14 -4.17 8.24 10.92
C LEU A 14 -4.76 8.98 12.12
N LYS A 15 -5.23 10.20 11.91
CA LYS A 15 -5.86 11.03 12.95
C LYS A 15 -7.36 10.78 13.08
N GLU A 16 -7.95 10.11 12.09
CA GLU A 16 -9.38 9.87 11.95
C GLU A 16 -9.60 8.42 11.50
N ASN A 17 -10.80 7.89 11.72
CA ASN A 17 -11.17 6.63 11.09
C ASN A 17 -11.32 6.87 9.60
N ILE A 18 -10.86 5.95 8.76
CA ILE A 18 -10.94 6.12 7.31
C ILE A 18 -11.48 4.86 6.63
N ARG A 19 -12.03 5.08 5.44
CA ARG A 19 -12.22 4.02 4.45
C ARG A 19 -11.32 4.31 3.24
N MET A 20 -10.40 3.40 2.97
CA MET A 20 -9.45 3.53 1.87
C MET A 20 -10.05 2.96 0.59
N THR A 21 -9.89 3.69 -0.52
CA THR A 21 -10.50 3.37 -1.81
C THR A 21 -9.48 3.02 -2.89
N VAL A 22 -8.28 3.61 -2.83
CA VAL A 22 -7.25 3.43 -3.85
C VAL A 22 -5.87 3.28 -3.23
N PHE A 23 -5.08 2.37 -3.79
CA PHE A 23 -3.64 2.32 -3.65
C PHE A 23 -2.98 2.45 -5.02
N GLN A 24 -2.05 3.39 -5.17
CA GLN A 24 -1.23 3.51 -6.36
C GLN A 24 0.23 3.66 -5.94
N PRO A 25 1.09 2.68 -6.22
CA PRO A 25 2.51 2.83 -5.96
C PRO A 25 3.12 3.92 -6.84
N HIS A 26 4.07 4.67 -6.31
CA HIS A 26 4.82 5.67 -7.07
C HIS A 26 6.32 5.55 -6.82
N LEU A 27 7.03 5.10 -7.86
CA LEU A 27 8.47 4.89 -7.88
C LEU A 27 9.03 5.37 -9.22
N HIS A 28 10.31 5.70 -9.24
CA HIS A 28 11.02 6.03 -10.49
C HIS A 28 11.59 4.78 -11.17
N ASN A 29 12.50 5.00 -12.12
CA ASN A 29 13.10 3.98 -12.98
C ASN A 29 13.79 2.82 -12.24
N ARG A 30 14.35 3.06 -11.04
CA ARG A 30 14.93 2.00 -10.20
C ARG A 30 13.93 1.28 -9.32
N GLY A 31 12.65 1.68 -9.34
CA GLY A 31 11.63 1.02 -8.55
C GLY A 31 11.55 -0.48 -8.82
N LYS A 32 11.36 -1.27 -7.77
CA LYS A 32 11.29 -2.74 -7.86
C LYS A 32 9.99 -3.30 -7.30
N ARG A 33 9.62 -2.83 -6.11
CA ARG A 33 8.44 -3.31 -5.38
C ARG A 33 7.99 -2.25 -4.39
N GLN A 34 6.70 -2.19 -4.12
CA GLN A 34 6.18 -1.44 -2.99
C GLN A 34 5.09 -2.24 -2.29
N CYS A 35 5.16 -2.29 -0.96
CA CYS A 35 4.08 -2.80 -0.12
C CYS A 35 3.55 -1.68 0.78
N MET A 36 2.28 -1.78 1.15
CA MET A 36 1.67 -0.96 2.19
C MET A 36 1.09 -1.89 3.25
N GLU A 37 1.42 -1.61 4.50
CA GLU A 37 0.91 -2.29 5.67
C GLU A 37 0.23 -1.27 6.58
N VAL A 38 -0.64 -1.77 7.44
CA VAL A 38 -1.21 -1.00 8.54
C VAL A 38 -0.77 -1.63 9.86
N ILE A 39 -0.30 -0.80 10.77
CA ILE A 39 -0.03 -1.14 12.16
C ILE A 39 -1.22 -0.60 12.96
N TYR A 40 -1.99 -1.49 13.58
CA TYR A 40 -3.18 -1.13 14.36
C TYR A 40 -2.80 -0.63 15.76
N PRO A 41 -3.71 0.09 16.46
CA PRO A 41 -3.47 0.57 17.82
C PRO A 41 -3.16 -0.53 18.85
N ASP A 42 -3.55 -1.77 18.57
CA ASP A 42 -3.24 -2.97 19.38
C ASP A 42 -1.90 -3.64 19.00
N ASN A 43 -1.13 -3.01 18.09
CA ASN A 43 0.12 -3.48 17.49
C ASN A 43 -0.01 -4.69 16.55
N HIS A 44 -1.22 -5.10 16.17
CA HIS A 44 -1.40 -6.03 15.05
C HIS A 44 -0.96 -5.38 13.74
N ILE A 45 -0.37 -6.15 12.83
CA ILE A 45 0.07 -5.66 11.51
C ILE A 45 -0.66 -6.44 10.42
N GLU A 46 -1.25 -5.71 9.47
CA GLU A 46 -1.89 -6.29 8.28
C GLU A 46 -1.28 -5.70 7.01
N THR A 47 -0.85 -6.55 6.08
CA THR A 47 -0.44 -6.11 4.74
C THR A 47 -1.70 -5.83 3.90
N LEU A 48 -1.87 -4.57 3.48
CA LEU A 48 -3.00 -4.15 2.64
C LEU A 48 -2.73 -4.40 1.16
N ASN A 49 -1.52 -4.09 0.71
CA ASN A 49 -1.11 -4.27 -0.68
C ASN A 49 0.36 -4.66 -0.75
N CYS A 50 0.71 -5.47 -1.74
CA CYS A 50 2.09 -5.52 -2.21
C CYS A 50 2.16 -5.81 -3.70
N VAL A 51 2.92 -4.99 -4.43
CA VAL A 51 2.98 -5.03 -5.89
C VAL A 51 4.41 -4.94 -6.39
N ASN A 52 4.72 -5.74 -7.39
CA ASN A 52 5.94 -5.57 -8.17
C ASN A 52 5.79 -4.36 -9.08
N TRP A 53 6.81 -3.51 -9.11
CA TRP A 53 6.80 -2.28 -9.88
C TRP A 53 7.30 -2.52 -11.30
N ASN A 54 6.67 -1.85 -12.26
CA ASN A 54 7.15 -1.73 -13.62
C ASN A 54 7.10 -0.25 -14.00
N PHE A 55 8.27 0.35 -14.29
CA PHE A 55 8.36 1.77 -14.62
C PHE A 55 7.50 2.18 -15.83
N GLY A 56 7.17 1.26 -16.74
CA GLY A 56 6.25 1.54 -17.84
C GLY A 56 4.78 1.64 -17.43
N TRP A 57 4.40 1.16 -16.25
CA TRP A 57 3.00 0.97 -15.83
C TRP A 57 2.70 1.72 -14.53
N HIS A 58 2.02 2.85 -14.66
CA HIS A 58 1.57 3.67 -13.54
C HIS A 58 0.09 3.39 -13.28
N ILE A 59 -0.21 2.34 -12.51
CA ILE A 59 -1.56 1.82 -12.30
C ILE A 59 -2.09 2.20 -10.91
N ALA A 60 -3.32 2.70 -10.86
CA ALA A 60 -4.09 2.82 -9.63
C ALA A 60 -4.93 1.56 -9.39
N TYR A 61 -4.75 0.93 -8.24
CA TYR A 61 -5.52 -0.22 -7.79
C TYR A 61 -6.70 0.27 -6.96
N ASN A 62 -7.89 0.22 -7.54
CA ASN A 62 -9.14 0.57 -6.87
C ASN A 62 -9.68 -0.66 -6.15
N TYR A 63 -10.00 -0.51 -4.87
CA TYR A 63 -10.67 -1.56 -4.10
C TYR A 63 -12.15 -1.66 -4.50
N THR A 64 -12.66 -2.88 -4.62
CA THR A 64 -14.12 -3.10 -4.65
C THR A 64 -14.72 -2.73 -3.30
N GLU A 65 -15.96 -2.24 -3.29
CA GLU A 65 -16.61 -1.67 -2.10
C GLU A 65 -16.58 -2.62 -0.88
N ASP A 66 -16.75 -3.92 -1.14
CA ASP A 66 -16.82 -4.97 -0.14
C ASP A 66 -15.47 -5.34 0.49
N VAL A 67 -14.34 -4.88 -0.08
CA VAL A 67 -12.99 -5.13 0.44
C VAL A 67 -12.19 -3.87 0.73
N GLN A 68 -12.77 -2.68 0.54
CA GLN A 68 -12.16 -1.42 0.95
C GLN A 68 -11.68 -1.50 2.42
N PRO A 69 -10.40 -1.18 2.72
CA PRO A 69 -9.89 -1.20 4.09
C PRO A 69 -10.62 -0.19 4.98
N LEU A 70 -11.09 -0.67 6.14
CA LEU A 70 -11.64 0.14 7.22
C LEU A 70 -10.56 0.26 8.29
N LEU A 71 -9.93 1.42 8.39
CA LEU A 71 -8.79 1.63 9.29
C LEU A 71 -9.18 2.61 10.41
N PRO A 72 -9.02 2.22 11.69
CA PRO A 72 -9.38 3.07 12.81
C PRO A 72 -8.37 4.22 12.97
N LYS A 73 -8.81 5.31 13.62
CA LYS A 73 -7.92 6.38 14.09
C LYS A 73 -6.83 5.79 14.99
N GLY A 74 -5.62 6.32 14.89
CA GLY A 74 -4.44 5.84 15.60
C GLY A 74 -3.67 4.73 14.88
N SER A 75 -4.23 4.10 13.84
CA SER A 75 -3.47 3.21 12.97
C SER A 75 -2.32 3.96 12.27
N VAL A 76 -1.23 3.24 12.00
CA VAL A 76 -0.09 3.75 11.24
C VAL A 76 -0.06 3.05 9.89
N LEU A 77 -0.18 3.82 8.80
CA LEU A 77 0.15 3.33 7.47
C LEU A 77 1.66 3.31 7.31
N HIS A 78 2.20 2.17 6.91
CA HIS A 78 3.62 1.96 6.66
C HIS A 78 3.82 1.54 5.21
N VAL A 79 4.48 2.37 4.43
CA VAL A 79 4.87 2.08 3.05
C VAL A 79 6.32 1.64 3.04
N THR A 80 6.57 0.45 2.48
CA THR A 80 7.93 -0.02 2.22
C THR A 80 8.17 -0.08 0.72
N THR A 81 9.22 0.58 0.26
CA THR A 81 9.60 0.68 -1.14
C THR A 81 10.98 0.07 -1.34
N TRP A 82 11.17 -0.75 -2.37
CA TRP A 82 12.46 -1.31 -2.76
C TRP A 82 12.87 -0.81 -4.13
N HIS A 83 14.16 -0.53 -4.27
CA HIS A 83 14.79 -0.14 -5.53
C HIS A 83 15.87 -1.16 -5.93
N ASP A 84 15.99 -1.40 -7.23
CA ASP A 84 17.06 -2.16 -7.86
C ASP A 84 18.04 -1.20 -8.54
N ASN A 85 19.15 -0.95 -7.86
CA ASN A 85 20.27 -0.15 -8.33
C ASN A 85 21.41 -1.02 -8.93
N THR A 86 21.12 -2.27 -9.33
CA THR A 86 22.09 -3.12 -10.03
C THR A 86 22.22 -2.73 -11.50
N SER A 87 23.26 -3.25 -12.16
CA SER A 87 23.41 -3.17 -13.62
C SER A 87 22.44 -4.06 -14.40
N ALA A 88 21.74 -4.99 -13.73
CA ALA A 88 20.76 -5.87 -14.36
C ALA A 88 19.41 -5.17 -14.60
N ASN A 89 19.11 -4.10 -13.86
CA ASN A 89 17.93 -3.28 -14.10
C ASN A 89 18.12 -2.44 -15.37
N LYS A 90 17.46 -2.83 -16.47
CA LYS A 90 17.51 -2.12 -17.76
C LYS A 90 17.07 -0.65 -17.70
N TRP A 91 16.34 -0.25 -16.65
CA TRP A 91 15.87 1.11 -16.44
C TRP A 91 16.84 1.96 -15.62
N ASN A 92 17.90 1.36 -15.04
CA ASN A 92 18.92 2.05 -14.27
C ASN A 92 20.01 2.64 -15.20
N PRO A 93 20.11 3.97 -15.36
CA PRO A 93 21.01 4.60 -16.32
C PRO A 93 22.49 4.50 -15.95
N ASP A 94 22.83 4.47 -14.66
CA ASP A 94 24.20 4.23 -14.18
C ASP A 94 24.18 3.69 -12.72
N PRO A 95 24.42 2.40 -12.50
CA PRO A 95 24.40 1.78 -11.17
C PRO A 95 25.55 2.23 -10.25
N ARG A 96 26.57 2.90 -10.80
CA ARG A 96 27.74 3.38 -10.05
C ARG A 96 27.48 4.73 -9.41
N ASN A 97 26.56 5.52 -9.97
CA ASN A 97 26.21 6.83 -9.44
C ASN A 97 25.39 6.68 -8.15
N TRP A 98 25.53 7.69 -7.29
CA TRP A 98 24.64 7.82 -6.15
C TRP A 98 23.21 8.07 -6.64
N ALA A 99 22.25 7.42 -5.99
CA ALA A 99 20.83 7.57 -6.24
C ALA A 99 20.14 7.94 -4.93
N GLY A 100 19.17 8.86 -5.01
CA GLY A 100 18.39 9.31 -3.88
C GLY A 100 17.26 10.21 -4.36
N PHE A 101 16.55 10.82 -3.41
CA PHE A 101 15.33 11.56 -3.71
C PHE A 101 15.54 12.71 -4.71
N GLY A 102 14.65 12.83 -5.67
CA GLY A 102 14.63 13.96 -6.61
C GLY A 102 13.50 13.84 -7.64
N GLN A 103 13.33 14.88 -8.44
CA GLN A 103 12.20 15.02 -9.37
C GLN A 103 12.47 14.47 -10.77
N ARG A 104 13.73 14.13 -11.10
CA ARG A 104 14.05 13.56 -12.41
C ARG A 104 13.74 12.08 -12.40
N SER A 105 13.39 11.52 -13.56
CA SER A 105 13.19 10.07 -13.69
C SER A 105 14.41 9.24 -13.28
N SER A 106 15.62 9.84 -13.32
CA SER A 106 16.88 9.26 -12.88
C SER A 106 17.26 9.56 -11.43
N ASP A 107 16.38 10.22 -10.67
CA ASP A 107 16.41 10.29 -9.21
C ASP A 107 15.43 9.24 -8.65
N ASP A 108 15.26 9.11 -7.34
CA ASP A 108 14.30 8.18 -6.72
C ASP A 108 13.08 8.92 -6.14
N MET A 109 11.95 8.22 -6.11
CA MET A 109 10.76 8.56 -5.33
C MET A 109 10.22 7.29 -4.69
N ALA A 110 9.70 7.41 -3.47
CA ALA A 110 9.28 6.27 -2.67
C ALA A 110 8.05 6.64 -1.83
N PHE A 111 6.90 6.75 -2.50
CA PHE A 111 5.62 6.98 -1.82
C PHE A 111 4.48 6.27 -2.55
N ALA A 112 3.32 6.23 -1.92
CA ALA A 112 2.10 5.74 -2.52
C ALA A 112 1.11 6.89 -2.63
N HIS A 113 0.45 7.04 -3.77
CA HIS A 113 -0.81 7.79 -3.81
C HIS A 113 -1.89 6.90 -3.21
N VAL A 114 -2.57 7.40 -2.20
CA VAL A 114 -3.63 6.69 -1.52
C VAL A 114 -4.84 7.60 -1.48
N SER A 115 -6.00 7.09 -1.85
CA SER A 115 -7.27 7.80 -1.71
C SER A 115 -8.09 7.16 -0.59
N TRP A 116 -8.66 8.01 0.25
CA TRP A 116 -9.54 7.60 1.34
C TRP A 116 -10.53 8.72 1.64
N TYR A 117 -11.56 8.41 2.41
CA TYR A 117 -12.42 9.40 3.05
C TYR A 117 -12.54 9.11 4.55
N PRO A 118 -12.65 10.16 5.38
CA PRO A 118 -12.84 10.00 6.81
C PRO A 118 -14.25 9.46 7.12
N LEU A 119 -14.35 8.76 8.24
CA LEU A 119 -15.60 8.26 8.83
C LEU A 119 -15.71 8.79 10.25
N SER A 120 -16.93 9.14 10.67
CA SER A 120 -17.21 9.38 12.08
C SER A 120 -17.02 8.09 12.90
N ASP A 121 -16.92 8.20 14.23
CA ASP A 121 -16.84 7.02 15.10
C ASP A 121 -18.09 6.12 14.94
N GLU A 122 -19.27 6.71 14.71
CA GLU A 122 -20.53 5.99 14.48
C GLU A 122 -20.52 5.26 13.13
N ASP A 123 -20.20 5.98 12.04
CA ASP A 123 -20.17 5.41 10.69
C ASP A 123 -19.12 4.29 10.57
N PHE A 124 -17.96 4.46 11.23
CA PHE A 124 -16.91 3.44 11.24
C PHE A 124 -17.39 2.17 11.93
N LYS A 125 -18.02 2.31 13.11
CA LYS A 125 -18.57 1.17 13.85
C LYS A 125 -19.63 0.44 13.01
N GLN A 126 -20.55 1.18 12.40
CA GLN A 126 -21.56 0.60 11.53
C GLN A 126 -20.94 -0.16 10.35
N ALA A 127 -19.97 0.45 9.66
CA ALA A 127 -19.28 -0.17 8.53
C ALA A 127 -18.57 -1.49 8.90
N VAL A 128 -17.94 -1.54 10.08
CA VAL A 128 -17.29 -2.76 10.59
C VAL A 128 -18.33 -3.83 10.93
N GLU A 129 -19.42 -3.47 11.58
CA GLU A 129 -20.52 -4.40 11.90
C GLU A 129 -21.18 -4.97 10.64
N GLU A 130 -21.39 -4.15 9.61
CA GLU A 130 -21.86 -4.57 8.29
C GLU A 130 -20.91 -5.58 7.64
N ARG A 131 -19.59 -5.29 7.63
CA ARG A 131 -18.57 -6.21 7.10
C ARG A 131 -18.55 -7.55 7.84
N ASN A 132 -18.68 -7.52 9.16
CA ASN A 132 -18.71 -8.75 9.97
C ASN A 132 -19.98 -9.57 9.71
N ARG A 133 -21.13 -8.90 9.56
CA ARG A 133 -22.39 -9.56 9.17
C ARG A 133 -22.29 -10.21 7.80
N SER A 134 -21.78 -9.51 6.78
CA SER A 134 -21.67 -10.05 5.43
C SER A 134 -20.73 -11.27 5.36
N ARG A 135 -19.58 -11.21 6.04
CA ARG A 135 -18.65 -12.35 6.17
C ARG A 135 -19.33 -13.56 6.83
N SER A 136 -20.12 -13.34 7.88
CA SER A 136 -20.83 -14.41 8.58
C SER A 136 -21.94 -15.07 7.75
N GLN A 137 -22.56 -14.33 6.83
CA GLN A 137 -23.62 -14.84 5.95
C GLN A 137 -23.02 -15.59 4.75
N GLY A 138 -21.96 -15.07 4.13
CA GLY A 138 -21.24 -15.74 3.03
C GLY A 138 -20.60 -17.08 3.46
N HIS A 139 -20.22 -17.22 4.73
CA HIS A 139 -19.73 -18.49 5.27
C HIS A 139 -20.84 -19.55 5.46
N ARG A 140 -22.11 -19.14 5.61
CA ARG A 140 -23.24 -20.09 5.74
C ARG A 140 -23.72 -20.63 4.40
N THR A 141 -23.50 -19.92 3.30
CA THR A 141 -23.97 -20.31 1.96
C THR A 141 -23.03 -21.27 1.23
N THR A 142 -21.76 -21.38 1.64
CA THR A 142 -20.77 -22.29 1.03
C THR A 142 -20.66 -23.66 1.71
N GLY A 143 -21.39 -23.91 2.81
CA GLY A 143 -21.39 -25.17 3.55
C GLY A 143 -22.45 -26.20 3.12
N GLY A 144 -23.16 -25.97 2.00
CA GLY A 144 -24.25 -26.82 1.52
C GLY A 144 -24.01 -27.35 0.11
N GLY A 145 -23.02 -28.23 -0.06
CA GLY A 145 -22.78 -28.92 -1.32
C GLY A 145 -22.14 -30.28 -1.06
N GLN A 146 -22.95 -31.33 -1.23
CA GLN A 146 -22.53 -32.74 -1.30
C GLN A 146 -21.80 -33.01 -2.61
#